data_AF-A0AAJ2VKY3-F1
#
_entry.id   AF-A0AAJ2VKY3-F1
#
_cell.length_a   1.000
_cell.length_b   1.000
_cell.length_c   1.000
_cell.angle_alpha   90.00
_cell.angle_beta   90.00
_cell.angle_gamma   90.00
#
_symmetry.space_group_name_H-M   'P 1'
#
loop_
_entity.id
_entity.type
_entity.pdbx_description
1 polymer ?
#
loop_
_entity_poly.entity_id
_entity_poly.type
_entity_poly.pdbx_seq_one_letter_code
_entity_poly.pdbx_strand_id
1 'polypeptide(L)'
;MCISNSASELFDLIESYLRQDLVASELEAKYLTLWRQHRDSNIILSEENQRYIDSVFTALDSYCPDPDLRDKYDLDDKSLFMEIQKLNNAWKMIKE
;
A
#
# COMPACT_ATOMS: atom_id res chain seq x y z
N MET A 1 16.79 13.74 -16.48
CA MET A 1 16.02 12.49 -16.64
C MET A 1 15.18 12.34 -15.38
N CYS A 2 13.90 12.70 -15.45
CA CYS A 2 13.00 12.54 -14.32
C CYS A 2 12.55 11.08 -14.31
N ILE A 3 13.25 10.25 -13.54
CA ILE A 3 12.68 8.96 -13.14
C ILE A 3 11.43 9.35 -12.36
N SER A 4 10.31 8.94 -12.89
CA SER A 4 8.99 9.25 -12.40
C SER A 4 8.83 8.74 -10.97
N ASN A 5 8.73 9.72 -10.07
CA ASN A 5 8.98 9.67 -8.63
C ASN A 5 8.00 8.80 -7.81
N SER A 6 6.79 8.57 -8.34
CA SER A 6 5.66 8.04 -7.56
C SER A 6 5.79 6.56 -7.17
N ALA A 7 6.41 5.71 -7.99
CA ALA A 7 6.54 4.29 -7.66
C ALA A 7 7.49 4.05 -6.48
N SER A 8 8.63 4.77 -6.43
CA SER A 8 9.56 4.69 -5.31
C SER A 8 8.89 5.17 -4.03
N GLU A 9 8.20 6.31 -4.11
CA GLU A 9 7.48 6.90 -2.98
C GLU A 9 6.38 5.95 -2.44
N LEU A 10 5.73 5.13 -3.29
CA LEU A 10 4.77 4.11 -2.83
C LEU A 10 5.45 3.04 -1.97
N PHE A 11 6.63 2.56 -2.40
CA PHE A 11 7.40 1.59 -1.60
C PHE A 11 7.88 2.22 -0.29
N ASP A 12 8.36 3.47 -0.33
CA ASP A 12 8.82 4.19 0.85
C ASP A 12 7.71 4.40 1.88
N LEU A 13 6.48 4.69 1.43
CA LEU A 13 5.30 4.77 2.30
C LEU A 13 5.00 3.42 2.97
N ILE A 14 5.03 2.32 2.22
CA ILE A 14 4.79 0.98 2.78
C ILE A 14 5.89 0.63 3.79
N GLU A 15 7.16 0.90 3.48
CA GLU A 15 8.26 0.64 4.41
C GLU A 15 8.14 1.47 5.69
N SER A 16 7.82 2.75 5.57
CA SER A 16 7.62 3.65 6.72
C SER A 16 6.47 3.15 7.61
N TYR A 17 5.37 2.71 7.01
CA TYR A 17 4.26 2.10 7.75
C TYR A 17 4.66 0.80 8.46
N LEU A 18 5.39 -0.09 7.80
CA LEU A 18 5.86 -1.34 8.41
C LEU A 18 6.89 -1.13 9.53
N ARG A 19 7.61 -0.01 9.51
CA ARG A 19 8.47 0.46 10.61
C ARG A 19 7.70 1.16 11.73
N GLN A 20 6.40 1.36 11.56
CA GLN A 20 5.51 2.10 12.47
C GLN A 20 5.83 3.60 12.56
N ASP A 21 6.45 4.16 11.52
CA ASP A 21 6.68 5.61 11.39
C ASP A 21 5.43 6.36 10.87
N LEU A 22 4.41 5.62 10.41
CA LEU A 22 3.12 6.13 9.96
C LEU A 22 1.99 5.33 10.62
N VAL A 23 0.88 5.99 10.96
CA VAL A 23 -0.35 5.28 11.33
C VAL A 23 -1.18 4.90 10.09
N ALA A 24 -2.13 3.97 10.25
CA ALA A 24 -2.91 3.40 9.15
C ALA A 24 -3.64 4.46 8.30
N SER A 25 -4.30 5.43 8.95
CA SER A 25 -5.00 6.53 8.27
C SER A 25 -4.07 7.48 7.51
N GLU A 26 -2.83 7.68 7.99
CA GLU A 26 -1.83 8.47 7.28
C GLU A 26 -1.30 7.73 6.05
N LEU A 27 -1.06 6.42 6.18
CA LEU A 27 -0.69 5.58 5.05
C LEU A 27 -1.79 5.64 3.99
N GLU A 28 -3.04 5.37 4.37
CA GLU A 28 -4.20 5.38 3.46
C GLU A 28 -4.27 6.68 2.65
N ALA A 29 -4.32 7.83 3.33
CA ALA A 29 -4.47 9.12 2.68
C ALA A 29 -3.33 9.42 1.68
N LYS A 30 -2.08 9.16 2.09
CA LYS A 30 -0.89 9.42 1.25
C LYS A 30 -0.80 8.42 0.11
N TYR A 31 -0.99 7.14 0.39
CA TYR A 31 -0.85 6.05 -0.57
C TYR A 31 -1.91 6.12 -1.67
N LEU A 32 -3.19 6.30 -1.31
CA LEU A 32 -4.27 6.39 -2.30
C LEU A 32 -4.10 7.58 -3.25
N THR A 33 -3.56 8.70 -2.75
CA THR A 33 -3.25 9.87 -3.58
C THR A 33 -2.13 9.55 -4.57
N LEU A 34 -1.04 8.97 -4.08
CA LEU A 34 0.14 8.67 -4.87
C LEU A 34 -0.09 7.53 -5.87
N TRP A 35 -0.86 6.51 -5.49
CA TRP A 35 -1.18 5.37 -6.35
C TRP A 35 -1.99 5.82 -7.57
N ARG A 36 -2.94 6.75 -7.41
CA ARG A 36 -3.68 7.34 -8.54
C ARG A 36 -2.74 8.09 -9.49
N GLN A 37 -1.81 8.88 -8.96
CA GLN A 37 -0.80 9.57 -9.77
C GLN A 37 0.09 8.57 -10.52
N HIS A 38 0.50 7.49 -9.86
CA HIS A 38 1.28 6.42 -10.49
C HIS A 38 0.50 5.75 -11.63
N ARG A 39 -0.73 5.31 -11.38
CA ARG A 39 -1.61 4.69 -12.39
C ARG A 39 -1.78 5.58 -13.62
N ASP A 40 -1.91 6.89 -13.43
CA ASP A 40 -2.16 7.85 -14.52
C ASP A 40 -0.87 8.29 -15.24
N SER A 41 0.32 7.92 -14.74
CA SER A 41 1.62 8.41 -15.22
C SER A 41 2.27 7.61 -16.37
N ASN A 42 1.59 6.60 -16.92
CA ASN A 42 2.08 5.69 -17.96
C ASN A 42 3.40 4.95 -17.61
N ILE A 43 3.81 4.98 -16.34
CA ILE A 43 4.98 4.23 -15.86
C ILE A 43 4.60 2.76 -15.83
N ILE A 44 5.46 1.92 -16.39
CA ILE A 44 5.28 0.47 -16.36
C ILE A 44 6.27 -0.10 -15.33
N LEU A 45 5.74 -0.78 -14.32
CA LEU A 45 6.51 -1.58 -13.38
C LEU A 45 6.63 -3.03 -13.88
N SER A 46 7.53 -3.81 -13.26
CA SER A 46 7.50 -5.26 -13.44
C SER A 46 6.17 -5.81 -12.92
N GLU A 47 5.74 -6.97 -13.42
CA GLU A 47 4.46 -7.58 -13.04
C GLU A 47 4.38 -7.78 -11.52
N GLU A 48 5.48 -8.20 -10.89
CA GLU A 48 5.57 -8.45 -9.45
C GLU A 48 5.43 -7.15 -8.64
N ASN A 49 6.08 -6.08 -9.09
CA ASN A 49 6.00 -4.77 -8.44
C ASN A 49 4.59 -4.17 -8.59
N GLN A 50 4.00 -4.25 -9.79
CA GLN A 50 2.65 -3.77 -10.04
C GLN A 50 1.63 -4.52 -9.18
N ARG A 51 1.69 -5.86 -9.19
CA ARG A 51 0.82 -6.72 -8.37
C ARG A 51 0.93 -6.39 -6.89
N TYR A 52 2.14 -6.10 -6.40
CA TYR A 52 2.35 -5.74 -5.01
C TYR A 52 1.68 -4.41 -4.64
N ILE A 53 1.92 -3.34 -5.39
CA ILE A 53 1.32 -2.03 -5.08
C ILE A 53 -0.20 -2.03 -5.24
N ASP A 54 -0.73 -2.83 -6.18
CA ASP A 54 -2.18 -2.99 -6.38
C ASP A 54 -2.81 -3.80 -5.25
N SER A 55 -2.12 -4.81 -4.73
CA SER A 55 -2.60 -5.58 -3.58
C SER A 55 -2.65 -4.73 -2.31
N VAL A 56 -1.67 -3.84 -2.12
CA VAL A 56 -1.70 -2.87 -1.01
C VAL A 56 -2.83 -1.87 -1.18
N PHE A 57 -3.09 -1.40 -2.41
CA PHE A 57 -4.26 -0.57 -2.70
C PHE A 57 -5.57 -1.29 -2.31
N THR A 58 -5.75 -2.55 -2.69
CA THR A 58 -6.94 -3.34 -2.31
C THR A 58 -7.09 -3.50 -0.80
N ALA A 59 -5.99 -3.71 -0.06
CA ALA A 59 -6.03 -3.77 1.40
C ALA A 59 -6.48 -2.43 2.01
N LEU A 60 -6.02 -1.30 1.47
CA LEU A 60 -6.44 0.02 1.90
C LEU A 60 -7.90 0.33 1.49
N ASP A 61 -8.36 -0.15 0.34
CA ASP A 61 -9.76 0.01 -0.08
C ASP A 61 -10.74 -0.77 0.83
N SER A 62 -10.23 -1.81 1.52
CA SER A 62 -10.98 -2.56 2.53
C SER A 62 -10.75 -2.06 3.96
N TYR A 63 -9.96 -0.99 4.17
CA TYR A 63 -9.70 -0.46 5.51
C TYR A 63 -10.82 0.48 5.94
N CYS A 64 -11.32 0.29 7.17
CA CYS A 64 -12.28 1.20 7.78
C CYS A 64 -11.81 1.57 9.19
N PRO A 65 -11.35 2.81 9.45
CA PRO A 65 -10.88 3.23 10.78
C PRO A 65 -12.02 3.33 11.80
N ASP A 66 -13.25 3.60 11.35
CA ASP A 66 -14.41 3.85 12.20
C ASP A 66 -15.10 2.52 12.61
N PRO A 67 -15.05 2.13 13.90
CA PRO A 67 -15.64 0.88 14.35
C PRO A 67 -17.16 0.82 14.21
N ASP A 68 -17.85 1.95 14.13
CA ASP A 68 -19.31 2.01 13.98
C ASP A 68 -19.74 1.84 12.51
N LEU A 69 -18.83 2.11 11.56
CA LEU A 69 -19.05 1.91 10.12
C LEU A 69 -18.42 0.61 9.59
N ARG A 70 -17.49 0.02 10.34
CA ARG A 70 -16.76 -1.19 9.95
C ARG A 70 -17.68 -2.41 9.86
N ASP A 71 -17.61 -3.12 8.74
CA ASP A 71 -18.25 -4.41 8.54
C ASP A 71 -17.32 -5.61 8.83
N LYS A 72 -17.80 -6.83 8.61
CA LYS A 72 -17.05 -8.07 8.91
C LYS A 72 -15.92 -8.39 7.91
N TYR A 73 -15.89 -7.71 6.78
CA TYR A 73 -14.89 -7.85 5.73
C TYR A 73 -13.89 -6.69 5.74
N ASP A 74 -14.25 -5.58 6.38
CA ASP A 74 -13.37 -4.45 6.58
C ASP A 74 -12.20 -4.76 7.53
N LEU A 75 -11.06 -4.15 7.23
CA LEU A 75 -9.85 -4.22 8.02
C LEU A 75 -9.83 -3.09 9.05
N ASP A 76 -9.46 -3.44 10.28
CA ASP A 76 -9.02 -2.47 11.29
C ASP A 76 -7.52 -2.19 11.18
N ASP A 77 -7.00 -1.26 12.00
CA ASP A 77 -5.57 -0.87 11.98
C ASP A 77 -4.64 -2.09 12.09
N LYS A 78 -4.98 -3.02 12.99
CA LYS A 78 -4.17 -4.21 13.24
C LYS A 78 -4.23 -5.18 12.07
N SER A 79 -5.42 -5.41 11.52
CA SER A 79 -5.66 -6.34 10.42
C SER A 79 -5.04 -5.82 9.13
N LEU A 80 -5.12 -4.50 8.89
CA LEU A 80 -4.41 -3.84 7.80
C LEU A 80 -2.90 -4.01 7.93
N PHE A 81 -2.33 -3.79 9.12
CA PHE A 81 -0.89 -3.99 9.34
C PHE A 81 -0.46 -5.42 9.03
N MET A 82 -1.21 -6.42 9.52
CA MET A 82 -0.92 -7.83 9.27
C MET A 82 -1.00 -8.17 7.78
N GLU A 83 -2.02 -7.67 7.06
CA GLU A 83 -2.16 -7.95 5.63
C GLU A 83 -1.05 -7.29 4.81
N ILE A 84 -0.72 -6.02 5.06
CA ILE A 84 0.38 -5.34 4.36
C ILE A 84 1.73 -6.01 4.66
N GLN A 85 1.97 -6.45 5.90
CA GLN A 85 3.18 -7.19 6.25
C GLN A 85 3.27 -8.53 5.48
N LYS A 86 2.17 -9.27 5.39
CA LYS A 86 2.09 -10.52 4.62
C LYS A 86 2.35 -10.27 3.13
N LEU A 87 1.74 -9.26 2.54
CA LEU A 87 1.96 -8.87 1.14
C LEU A 87 3.43 -8.51 0.88
N ASN A 88 4.03 -7.70 1.75
CA ASN A 88 5.43 -7.29 1.65
C ASN A 88 6.40 -8.48 1.72
N ASN A 89 6.14 -9.43 2.63
CA ASN A 89 6.96 -10.63 2.76
C ASN A 89 6.86 -11.51 1.51
N ALA A 90 5.65 -11.71 0.97
CA ALA A 90 5.44 -12.47 -0.25
C ALA A 90 6.16 -11.82 -1.45
N TRP A 91 6.10 -10.50 -1.57
CA TRP A 91 6.80 -9.76 -2.62
C TRP A 91 8.32 -9.86 -2.50
N LYS A 92 8.88 -9.79 -1.28
CA LYS A 92 10.33 -9.96 -1.05
C LYS A 92 10.83 -11.35 -1.44
N MET A 93 10.05 -12.40 -1.13
CA MET A 93 10.40 -13.79 -1.48
C MET A 93 10.44 -14.05 -3.00
N ILE A 94 9.77 -13.23 -3.82
CA ILE A 94 9.82 -13.34 -5.28
C ILE A 94 11.07 -12.64 -5.85
N LYS A 95 11.66 -11.70 -5.10
CA LYS A 95 12.85 -10.94 -5.50
C LYS A 95 14.18 -11.57 -5.09
N GLU A 96 14.16 -12.52 -4.18
CA GLU A 96 15.32 -13.33 -3.75
C GLU A 96 15.53 -14.53 -4.67
#